data_AF-A0A925YYL1-F1
#
_entry.id   AF-A0A925YYL1-F1
#
_cell.length_a   1.000
_cell.length_b   1.000
_cell.length_c   1.000
_cell.angle_alpha   90.00
_cell.angle_beta   90.00
_cell.angle_gamma   90.00
#
_symmetry.space_group_name_H-M   'P 1'
#
loop_
_entity.id
_entity.type
_entity.pdbx_description
1 polymer ?
#
loop_
_entity_poly.entity_id
_entity_poly.type
_entity_poly.pdbx_seq_one_letter_code
_entity_poly.pdbx_strand_id
1 'polypeptide(L)' 'MKKIFSVFGAIIFSLNIFSQANDSIAFRKIFDEVMLNGQAYDWLHDLCKDVGHRLSGSPQADMAVRW' A
#
# COMPACT_ATOMS: atom_id res chain seq x y z
N MET A 1 18.13 -38.25 27.00
CA MET A 1 18.75 -37.72 25.74
C MET A 1 17.72 -37.22 24.73
N LYS A 2 16.65 -37.98 24.39
CA LYS A 2 15.62 -37.55 23.41
C LYS A 2 14.87 -36.25 23.78
N LYS A 3 14.58 -36.03 25.08
CA LYS A 3 13.91 -34.81 25.57
C LYS A 3 14.75 -33.54 25.42
N ILE A 4 16.06 -33.64 25.62
CA ILE A 4 17.00 -32.52 25.44
C ILE A 4 17.08 -32.12 23.97
N PHE A 5 17.13 -33.09 23.06
CA PHE A 5 17.15 -32.83 21.62
C PHE A 5 15.86 -32.15 21.13
N SER A 6 14.72 -32.55 21.69
CA SER A 6 13.42 -31.93 21.36
C SER A 6 13.30 -30.51 21.89
N VAL A 7 13.84 -30.21 23.09
CA VAL A 7 13.87 -28.85 23.63
C VAL A 7 14.80 -27.95 22.81
N PHE A 8 15.94 -28.47 22.38
CA PHE A 8 16.88 -27.73 21.55
C PHE A 8 16.28 -27.36 20.18
N GLY A 9 15.55 -28.29 19.55
CA GLY A 9 14.82 -28.01 18.31
C GLY A 9 13.72 -26.94 18.47
N ALA A 10 13.00 -26.94 19.60
CA ALA A 10 12.00 -25.92 19.90
C ALA A 10 12.61 -24.52 20.11
N ILE A 11 13.80 -24.44 20.70
CA ILE A 11 14.53 -23.17 20.91
C ILE A 11 15.03 -22.59 19.58
N ILE A 12 15.46 -23.43 18.63
CA ILE A 12 15.89 -22.95 17.30
C ILE A 12 14.70 -22.43 16.48
N PHE A 13 13.53 -23.07 16.62
CA PHE A 13 12.32 -22.65 15.92
C PHE A 13 11.79 -21.30 16.40
N SER A 14 11.91 -20.99 17.70
CA SER A 14 11.45 -19.72 18.26
C SER A 14 12.29 -18.50 17.87
N LEU A 15 13.51 -18.69 17.34
CA LEU A 15 14.38 -17.59 16.90
C LEU A 15 13.96 -16.99 15.54
N ASN A 16 13.03 -17.61 14.81
CA ASN A 16 12.64 -17.21 13.45
C ASN A 16 11.24 -16.56 13.35
N ILE A 17 10.68 -16.04 14.45
CA ILE A 17 9.29 -15.56 14.51
C ILE A 17 9.10 -14.13 13.92
N PHE A 18 10.18 -13.39 13.64
CA PHE A 18 10.08 -12.00 13.17
C PHE A 18 9.96 -11.91 11.64
N SER A 19 8.76 -11.59 11.11
CA SER A 19 8.55 -11.39 9.66
C SER A 19 8.06 -9.99 9.24
N GLN A 20 7.51 -9.16 10.13
CA GLN A 20 6.83 -7.91 9.74
C GLN A 20 7.69 -6.62 9.75
N ALA A 21 9.01 -6.71 9.97
CA ALA A 21 9.85 -5.52 10.12
C ALA A 21 9.94 -4.67 8.85
N ASN A 22 9.98 -5.29 7.67
CA ASN A 22 10.12 -4.57 6.40
C ASN A 22 8.83 -3.91 5.92
N ASP A 23 7.67 -4.53 6.20
CA ASP A 23 6.37 -4.00 5.78
C ASP A 23 6.07 -2.66 6.45
N SER A 24 6.40 -2.54 7.73
CA SER A 24 6.20 -1.30 8.50
C SER A 24 6.98 -0.12 7.91
N ILE A 25 8.20 -0.36 7.42
CA ILE A 25 9.03 0.66 6.76
C ILE A 25 8.43 1.04 5.40
N ALA A 26 7.91 0.06 4.65
CA ALA A 26 7.24 0.33 3.37
C ALA A 26 5.98 1.19 3.56
N PHE A 27 5.12 0.85 4.52
CA PHE A 27 3.95 1.66 4.84
C PHE A 27 4.32 3.06 5.31
N ARG A 28 5.39 3.20 6.12
CA ARG A 28 5.87 4.50 6.54
C ARG A 28 6.29 5.37 5.35
N LYS A 29 7.00 4.81 4.37
CA LYS A 29 7.38 5.53 3.15
C LYS A 29 6.18 5.98 2.34
N ILE A 30 5.17 5.12 2.14
CA ILE A 30 3.93 5.48 1.44
C ILE A 30 3.22 6.62 2.17
N PHE A 31 3.13 6.52 3.50
CA PHE A 31 2.50 7.54 4.33
C PHE A 31 3.23 8.88 4.22
N ASP A 32 4.56 8.88 4.32
CA ASP A 32 5.38 10.09 4.20
C ASP A 32 5.25 10.72 2.80
N GLU A 33 5.20 9.92 1.74
CA GLU A 33 4.98 10.40 0.38
C GLU A 33 3.62 11.09 0.22
N VAL A 34 2.54 10.48 0.73
CA VAL A 34 1.20 11.08 0.69
C VAL A 34 1.12 12.37 1.51
N MET A 35 1.85 12.47 2.61
CA MET A 35 1.85 13.67 3.45
C MET A 35 2.69 14.81 2.87
N LEU A 36 3.82 14.51 2.24
CA LEU A 36 4.75 15.52 1.73
C LEU A 36 4.42 15.94 0.29
N ASN A 37 3.99 15.00 -0.54
CA ASN A 37 3.78 15.18 -1.98
C ASN A 37 2.36 14.74 -2.41
N GLY A 38 1.38 14.84 -1.51
CA GLY A 38 0.01 14.40 -1.79
C GLY A 38 -0.63 15.13 -2.97
N GLN A 39 -0.94 14.40 -4.05
CA GLN A 39 -1.59 14.93 -5.27
C GLN A 39 -3.07 14.56 -5.38
N ALA A 40 -3.60 13.76 -4.45
CA ALA A 40 -4.94 13.18 -4.55
C ALA A 40 -6.06 14.24 -4.66
N TYR A 41 -5.91 15.37 -3.96
CA TYR A 41 -6.90 16.46 -4.03
C TYR A 41 -6.86 17.18 -5.38
N ASP A 42 -5.67 17.51 -5.88
CA ASP A 42 -5.49 18.19 -7.15
C ASP A 42 -5.97 17.31 -8.31
N TRP A 43 -5.61 16.03 -8.29
CA TRP A 43 -6.14 15.02 -9.21
C TRP A 43 -7.67 14.92 -9.19
N LEU A 44 -8.27 14.93 -8.00
CA LEU A 44 -9.72 14.94 -7.88
C LEU A 44 -10.31 16.24 -8.43
N HIS A 45 -9.65 17.37 -8.20
CA HIS A 45 -10.06 18.67 -8.73
C HIS A 45 -10.06 18.66 -10.26
N ASP A 46 -8.96 18.26 -10.89
CA ASP A 46 -8.81 18.17 -12.34
C ASP A 46 -9.89 17.26 -12.94
N LEU A 47 -10.10 16.08 -12.35
CA LEU A 47 -11.17 15.18 -12.78
C LEU A 47 -12.56 15.83 -12.63
N CYS A 48 -12.83 16.55 -11.56
CA CYS A 48 -14.16 17.13 -11.34
C CYS A 48 -14.42 18.43 -12.11
N LYS A 49 -13.39 19.23 -12.35
CA LYS A 49 -13.50 20.60 -12.86
C LYS A 49 -13.05 20.73 -14.30
N ASP A 50 -12.01 20.00 -14.70
CA ASP A 50 -11.51 20.05 -16.07
C ASP A 50 -12.18 18.97 -16.93
N VAL A 51 -12.22 17.71 -16.46
CA VAL A 51 -12.91 16.64 -17.21
C VAL A 51 -14.43 16.74 -17.07
N GLY A 52 -14.93 17.02 -15.87
CA GLY A 52 -16.36 17.25 -15.61
C GLY A 52 -17.19 15.96 -15.50
N HIS A 53 -18.46 16.01 -15.95
CA HIS A 53 -19.45 14.96 -15.72
C HIS A 53 -19.19 13.71 -16.58
N ARG A 54 -18.91 12.57 -15.94
CA ARG A 54 -18.52 11.29 -16.58
C ARG A 54 -19.68 10.32 -16.73
N LEU A 55 -20.73 10.72 -17.45
CA LEU A 55 -21.83 9.80 -17.75
C LEU A 55 -21.31 8.68 -18.67
N SER A 56 -21.64 7.42 -18.38
CA SER A 56 -21.15 6.28 -19.18
C SER A 56 -21.49 6.46 -20.67
N GLY A 57 -20.50 6.27 -21.55
CA GLY A 57 -20.62 6.48 -22.99
C GLY A 57 -20.55 7.94 -23.47
N SER A 58 -20.33 8.90 -22.57
CA SER A 58 -20.07 10.30 -22.94
C SER A 58 -18.59 10.53 -23.32
N PRO A 59 -18.27 11.57 -24.11
CA PRO A 59 -16.89 11.94 -24.41
C PRO A 59 -16.05 12.21 -23.14
N GLN A 60 -16.64 12.77 -22.09
CA GLN A 60 -15.99 13.04 -20.82
C GLN A 60 -15.62 11.77 -20.06
N ALA A 61 -16.41 10.69 -20.18
CA ALA A 61 -16.05 9.40 -19.62
C ALA A 61 -14.80 8.83 -20.32
N ASP A 62 -14.70 8.93 -21.65
CA ASP A 62 -13.50 8.52 -22.39
C ASP A 62 -12.28 9.40 -22.05
N MET A 63 -12.49 10.70 -21.85
CA MET A 63 -11.43 11.61 -21.39
C MET A 63 -10.91 11.23 -20.00
N ALA A 64 -11.80 10.87 -19.07
CA ALA A 64 -11.40 10.43 -17.73
C ALA A 64 -10.62 9.11 -17.71
N VAL A 65 -10.80 8.26 -18.72
CA VAL A 65 -10.03 7.02 -18.88
C VAL A 65 -8.63 7.29 -19.46
N ARG A 66 -8.48 8.36 -20.24
CA ARG A 66 -7.20 8.76 -20.84
C ARG A 66 -6.36 9.69 -19.96
N TRP A 67 -7.00 10.38 -19.03
CA TRP A 67 -6.34 11.16 -17.97
C TRP A 67 -5.57 10.21 -17.06
#